data_AF-A0A955PXF2-F1
#
_entry.id   AF-A0A955PXF2-F1
#
_cell.length_a   1.000
_cell.length_b   1.000
_cell.length_c   1.000
_cell.angle_alpha   90.00
_cell.angle_beta   90.00
_cell.angle_gamma   90.00
#
_symmetry.space_group_name_H-M   'P 1'
#
loop_
_entity.id
_entity.type
_entity.pdbx_description
1 polymer ?
#
loop_
_entity_poly.entity_id
_entity_poly.type
_entity_poly.pdbx_seq_one_letter_code
_entity_poly.pdbx_strand_id
1 'polypeptide(L)'
;KFRRALDSLTEDPWVGDIRQCGFMVGIELVQQKSNKMPFPATERIGQKIALTARALGLLIRPIGTIMILIPPLSASAKELDQMVSILKLAISVVRESNTSSPISSTPEGLKRISDETR
;
A
#
# COMPACT_ATOMS: atom_id res chain seq x y z
N LYS A 1 -4.89 -16.73 14.69
CA LYS A 1 -5.96 -15.70 14.69
C LYS A 1 -5.62 -14.60 13.69
N PHE A 2 -4.58 -13.81 13.93
CA PHE A 2 -4.21 -12.71 13.02
C PHE A 2 -3.85 -13.16 11.60
N ARG A 3 -3.11 -14.28 11.45
CA ARG A 3 -2.76 -14.82 10.12
C ARG A 3 -3.98 -15.05 9.22
N ARG A 4 -5.05 -15.64 9.76
CA ARG A 4 -6.30 -15.91 9.04
C ARG A 4 -6.94 -14.63 8.48
N ALA A 5 -6.88 -13.53 9.24
CA ALA A 5 -7.42 -12.25 8.79
C ALA A 5 -6.67 -11.75 7.54
N LEU A 6 -5.34 -11.92 7.53
CA LEU A 6 -4.46 -11.49 6.43
C LEU A 6 -4.69 -12.27 5.14
N ASP A 7 -5.17 -13.50 5.20
CA ASP A 7 -5.47 -14.31 4.00
C ASP A 7 -6.48 -13.59 3.07
N SER A 8 -7.36 -12.76 3.62
CA SER A 8 -8.29 -11.96 2.81
C SER A 8 -7.61 -10.90 1.92
N LEU A 9 -6.36 -10.53 2.22
CA LEU A 9 -5.55 -9.58 1.45
C LEU A 9 -4.69 -10.25 0.39
N THR A 10 -4.43 -11.57 0.47
CA THR A 10 -3.55 -12.25 -0.49
C THR A 10 -4.16 -12.28 -1.89
N GLU A 11 -5.47 -12.20 -2.00
CA GLU A 11 -6.18 -12.17 -3.29
C GLU A 11 -6.20 -10.78 -3.93
N ASP A 12 -5.73 -9.74 -3.24
CA ASP A 12 -5.71 -8.40 -3.81
C ASP A 12 -4.60 -8.27 -4.87
N PRO A 13 -4.90 -7.70 -6.06
CA PRO A 13 -3.93 -7.54 -7.14
C PRO A 13 -2.79 -6.58 -6.82
N TRP A 14 -2.94 -5.68 -5.84
CA TRP A 14 -1.87 -4.78 -5.41
C TRP A 14 -1.01 -5.35 -4.29
N VAL A 15 -1.41 -6.47 -3.67
CA VAL A 15 -0.64 -7.08 -2.58
C VAL A 15 0.38 -8.06 -3.17
N GLY A 16 1.65 -7.68 -3.10
CA GLY A 16 2.78 -8.45 -3.66
C GLY A 16 3.34 -9.48 -2.69
N ASP A 17 3.48 -9.09 -1.42
CA ASP A 17 4.00 -9.98 -0.36
C ASP A 17 3.43 -9.57 1.01
N ILE A 18 3.28 -10.56 1.91
CA ILE A 18 2.86 -10.35 3.30
C ILE A 18 3.84 -11.08 4.21
N ARG A 19 4.64 -10.30 4.94
CA ARG A 19 5.63 -10.80 5.91
C ARG A 19 5.11 -10.58 7.32
N GLN A 20 5.25 -11.59 8.18
CA GLN A 20 4.72 -11.56 9.55
C GLN A 20 5.71 -12.15 10.55
N CYS A 21 5.86 -11.47 11.69
CA CYS A 21 6.52 -11.98 12.88
C CYS A 21 5.65 -11.67 14.10
N GLY A 22 4.98 -12.68 14.67
CA GLY A 22 4.01 -12.48 15.74
C GLY A 22 2.86 -11.53 15.32
N PHE A 23 2.77 -10.38 16.00
CA PHE A 23 1.78 -9.32 15.73
C PHE A 23 2.33 -8.19 14.86
N MET A 24 3.58 -8.26 14.42
CA MET A 24 4.12 -7.32 13.44
C MET A 24 3.93 -7.87 12.03
N VAL A 25 3.30 -7.09 11.16
CA VAL A 25 3.01 -7.47 9.77
C VAL A 25 3.45 -6.34 8.84
N GLY A 26 4.20 -6.70 7.80
CA GLY A 26 4.50 -5.83 6.67
C GLY A 26 3.83 -6.35 5.41
N ILE A 27 3.00 -5.52 4.78
CA ILE A 27 2.29 -5.83 3.54
C ILE A 27 2.90 -4.97 2.45
N GLU A 28 3.58 -5.60 1.50
CA GLU A 28 4.20 -4.93 0.36
C GLU A 28 3.18 -4.72 -0.75
N LEU A 29 3.02 -3.47 -1.18
CA LEU A 29 2.18 -3.10 -2.31
C LEU A 29 2.99 -2.94 -3.59
N VAL A 30 2.50 -3.55 -4.66
CA VAL A 30 3.09 -3.55 -6.01
C VAL A 30 2.03 -3.15 -7.04
N GLN A 31 2.45 -2.49 -8.11
CA GLN A 31 1.57 -2.08 -9.20
C GLN A 31 1.11 -3.29 -10.04
N GLN A 32 2.02 -4.24 -10.26
CA GLN A 32 1.73 -5.49 -10.95
C GLN A 32 2.28 -6.67 -10.14
N LYS A 33 1.40 -7.58 -9.77
CA LYS A 33 1.74 -8.74 -8.93
C LYS A 33 2.56 -9.81 -9.66
N SER A 34 2.33 -9.99 -10.97
CA SER A 34 2.96 -11.04 -11.78
C SER A 34 4.48 -10.91 -11.87
N ASN A 35 4.98 -9.68 -11.93
CA ASN A 35 6.41 -9.35 -12.03
C ASN A 35 6.92 -8.57 -10.81
N LYS A 36 6.09 -8.38 -9.78
CA LYS A 36 6.36 -7.55 -8.60
C LYS A 36 6.81 -6.12 -8.95
N MET A 37 6.26 -5.52 -10.01
CA MET A 37 6.59 -4.16 -10.41
C MET A 37 6.20 -3.18 -9.29
N PRO A 38 7.14 -2.41 -8.73
CA PRO A 38 6.83 -1.48 -7.64
C PRO A 38 6.06 -0.27 -8.17
N PHE A 39 5.31 0.39 -7.29
CA PHE A 39 4.75 1.71 -7.62
C PHE A 39 5.87 2.78 -7.69
N PRO A 40 5.75 3.76 -8.59
CA PRO A 40 6.58 4.96 -8.54
C PRO A 40 6.43 5.71 -7.21
N ALA A 41 7.54 6.12 -6.61
CA ALA A 41 7.53 6.85 -5.34
C ALA A 41 6.75 8.19 -5.41
N THR A 42 6.70 8.81 -6.60
CA THR A 42 5.95 10.04 -6.87
C THR A 42 4.44 9.88 -6.69
N GLU A 43 3.90 8.67 -6.86
CA GLU A 43 2.46 8.42 -6.69
C GLU A 43 2.01 8.37 -5.23
N ARG A 44 2.95 8.20 -4.29
CA ARG A 44 2.73 8.19 -2.84
C ARG A 44 1.58 7.26 -2.40
N ILE A 45 1.50 6.07 -3.01
CA ILE A 45 0.40 5.12 -2.82
C ILE A 45 0.16 4.76 -1.35
N GLY A 46 1.21 4.41 -0.60
CA GLY A 46 1.06 4.09 0.82
C GLY A 46 0.50 5.26 1.63
N GLN A 47 0.87 6.51 1.30
CA GLN A 47 0.30 7.69 1.96
C GLN A 47 -1.19 7.84 1.64
N LYS A 48 -1.60 7.69 0.37
CA LYS A 48 -3.01 7.75 -0.03
C LYS A 48 -3.85 6.70 0.71
N ILE A 49 -3.34 5.47 0.81
CA ILE A 49 -4.01 4.37 1.53
C ILE A 49 -4.08 4.68 3.02
N ALA A 50 -3.01 5.18 3.63
CA ALA A 50 -3.02 5.53 5.05
C ALA A 50 -4.00 6.67 5.38
N LEU A 51 -4.11 7.69 4.51
CA LEU A 51 -5.09 8.76 4.64
C LEU A 51 -6.53 8.23 4.53
N THR A 52 -6.76 7.33 3.57
CA THR A 52 -8.08 6.70 3.35
C THR A 52 -8.45 5.80 4.54
N ALA A 53 -7.53 4.95 4.99
CA ALA A 53 -7.72 4.10 6.16
C ALA A 53 -8.03 4.93 7.42
N ARG A 54 -7.36 6.08 7.59
CA ARG A 54 -7.63 6.99 8.71
C ARG A 54 -9.05 7.54 8.66
N ALA A 55 -9.55 7.93 7.49
CA ALA A 55 -10.94 8.36 7.33
C ALA A 55 -11.95 7.24 7.65
N LEU A 56 -11.55 5.97 7.46
CA LEU A 56 -12.33 4.77 7.79
C LEU A 56 -12.14 4.30 9.24
N GLY A 57 -11.38 5.02 10.07
CA GLY A 57 -11.19 4.71 11.49
C GLY A 57 -9.95 3.86 11.83
N LEU A 58 -9.03 3.64 10.89
CA LEU A 58 -7.78 2.90 11.10
C LEU A 58 -6.56 3.81 10.97
N LEU A 59 -5.83 4.01 12.07
CA LEU A 59 -4.56 4.71 12.07
C LEU A 59 -3.40 3.76 11.73
N ILE A 60 -2.75 4.00 10.59
CA ILE A 60 -1.59 3.23 10.12
C ILE A 60 -0.52 4.17 9.57
N ARG A 61 0.75 3.79 9.74
CA ARG A 61 1.89 4.52 9.18
C ARG A 61 2.57 3.66 8.10
N PRO A 62 2.56 4.09 6.83
CA PRO A 62 3.25 3.39 5.76
C PRO A 62 4.76 3.71 5.79
N ILE A 63 5.56 2.81 5.22
CA ILE A 63 6.93 3.10 4.80
C ILE A 63 6.98 2.90 3.29
N GLY A 64 6.92 3.99 2.53
CA GLY A 64 6.79 3.93 1.07
C GLY A 64 5.50 3.21 0.65
N THR A 65 5.64 2.06 0.00
CA THR A 65 4.53 1.17 -0.40
C THR A 65 4.29 0.02 0.58
N ILE A 66 5.02 -0.04 1.69
CA ILE A 66 4.86 -1.08 2.70
C ILE A 66 3.88 -0.60 3.77
N MET A 67 2.76 -1.30 3.91
CA MET A 67 1.80 -1.09 4.98
C MET A 67 2.19 -1.90 6.21
N ILE A 68 2.32 -1.23 7.35
CA ILE A 68 2.74 -1.87 8.60
C ILE A 68 1.55 -1.97 9.54
N LEU A 69 1.24 -3.17 10.00
CA LEU A 69 0.26 -3.43 11.06
C LEU A 69 0.99 -3.92 12.32
N ILE A 70 0.82 -3.18 13.41
CA ILE A 70 1.32 -3.55 14.75
C ILE A 70 0.17 -3.29 15.74
N PRO A 71 -0.88 -4.11 15.73
CA PRO A 71 -1.97 -3.99 16.69
C PRO A 71 -1.48 -4.25 18.13
N PRO A 72 -2.18 -3.71 19.14
CA PRO A 72 -1.92 -4.06 20.55
C PRO A 72 -2.03 -5.56 20.80
N LEU A 73 -1.22 -6.10 21.73
CA LEU A 73 -1.27 -7.52 22.09
C LEU A 73 -2.59 -7.93 22.75
N SER A 74 -3.33 -6.97 23.31
CA SER A 74 -4.66 -7.16 23.88
C SER A 74 -5.79 -7.18 22.85
N ALA A 75 -5.50 -6.93 21.57
CA ALA A 75 -6.52 -6.87 20.53
C ALA A 75 -7.26 -8.20 20.37
N SER A 76 -8.58 -8.12 20.36
CA SER A 76 -9.46 -9.26 20.13
C SER A 76 -9.40 -9.72 18.67
N ALA A 77 -9.82 -10.95 18.40
CA ALA A 77 -9.88 -11.47 17.04
C ALA A 77 -10.78 -10.61 16.12
N LYS A 78 -11.88 -10.08 16.66
CA LYS A 78 -12.81 -9.21 15.94
C LYS A 78 -12.16 -7.88 15.56
N GLU A 79 -11.40 -7.26 16.45
CA GLU A 79 -10.68 -6.02 16.16
C GLU A 79 -9.58 -6.23 15.10
N LEU A 80 -8.90 -7.38 15.14
CA LEU A 80 -7.93 -7.75 14.10
C LEU A 80 -8.60 -7.93 12.73
N ASP A 81 -9.77 -8.61 12.69
CA ASP A 81 -10.55 -8.78 11.47
C ASP A 81 -11.04 -7.42 10.93
N GLN A 82 -11.50 -6.53 11.81
CA GLN A 82 -11.91 -5.16 11.46
C GLN A 82 -10.75 -4.33 10.91
N MET A 83 -9.59 -4.37 11.57
CA MET A 83 -8.38 -3.67 11.11
C MET A 83 -7.98 -4.11 9.70
N VAL A 84 -7.95 -5.42 9.43
CA VAL A 84 -7.61 -5.93 8.10
C VAL A 84 -8.69 -5.58 7.07
N SER A 85 -9.96 -5.61 7.46
CA SER A 85 -11.08 -5.23 6.58
C SER A 85 -11.03 -3.76 6.18
N ILE A 86 -10.72 -2.85 7.13
CA ILE A 86 -10.56 -1.42 6.84
C ILE A 86 -9.37 -1.19 5.89
N LEU A 87 -8.24 -1.87 6.12
CA LEU A 87 -7.09 -1.77 5.23
C LEU A 87 -7.44 -2.25 3.81
N LYS A 88 -8.12 -3.40 3.68
CA LYS A 88 -8.57 -3.93 2.39
C LYS A 88 -9.48 -2.95 1.65
N LEU A 89 -10.43 -2.35 2.36
CA LEU A 89 -11.32 -1.33 1.79
C LEU A 89 -10.54 -0.10 1.34
N ALA A 90 -9.60 0.40 2.16
CA ALA A 90 -8.76 1.54 1.80
C ALA A 90 -7.92 1.27 0.54
N ILE A 91 -7.39 0.06 0.38
CA ILE A 91 -6.67 -0.37 -0.84
C ILE A 91 -7.62 -0.32 -2.05
N SER A 92 -8.83 -0.87 -1.95
CA SER A 92 -9.79 -0.87 -3.07
C SER A 92 -10.16 0.55 -3.50
N VAL A 93 -10.48 1.42 -2.54
CA VAL A 93 -10.86 2.82 -2.81
C VAL A 93 -9.74 3.57 -3.53
N VAL A 94 -8.50 3.44 -3.06
CA VAL A 94 -7.35 4.09 -3.72
C VAL A 94 -7.10 3.49 -5.10
N ARG A 95 -7.26 2.18 -5.27
CA ARG A 95 -7.13 1.52 -6.57
C ARG A 95 -8.14 2.04 -7.59
N GLU A 96 -9.41 2.09 -7.22
CA GLU A 96 -10.49 2.60 -8.08
C GLU A 96 -10.27 4.07 -8.46
N SER A 97 -9.78 4.87 -7.51
CA SER A 97 -9.41 6.28 -7.75
C SER A 97 -8.21 6.43 -8.70
N ASN A 98 -7.25 5.49 -8.65
CA ASN A 98 -6.08 5.49 -9.54
C ASN A 98 -6.38 4.91 -10.94
N THR A 99 -7.39 4.05 -11.09
CA THR A 99 -7.82 3.51 -12.40
C THR A 99 -8.56 4.55 -13.25
N SER A 100 -9.12 5.59 -12.61
CA SER A 100 -9.88 6.66 -13.27
C SER A 100 -9.02 7.73 -13.96
N SER A 101 -7.69 7.57 -13.97
CA SER A 101 -6.78 8.43 -14.75
C SER A 101 -6.02 7.63 -15.82
N PRO A 102 -6.59 7.41 -17.02
CA PRO A 102 -5.81 6.98 -18.16
C PRO A 102 -5.36 8.17 -19.01
N ILE A 103 -4.04 8.25 -19.24
CA ILE A 103 -3.34 8.90 -20.38
C ILE A 103 -3.22 10.44 -20.38
N SER A 104 -2.09 10.95 -19.85
CA SER A 104 -1.24 11.99 -20.47
C SER A 104 0.08 12.02 -19.69
N SER A 105 1.29 11.99 -20.21
CA SER A 105 1.83 12.04 -21.57
C SER A 105 3.33 11.73 -21.42
N THR A 106 3.86 10.85 -22.24
CA THR A 106 5.26 10.94 -22.68
C THR A 106 5.25 10.48 -24.14
N PRO A 107 6.03 11.11 -25.03
CA PRO A 107 7.48 10.99 -24.95
C PRO A 107 8.27 12.21 -25.46
N GLU A 108 9.38 12.59 -24.83
CA GLU A 108 10.51 13.20 -25.56
C GLU A 108 11.80 13.32 -24.73
N GLY A 109 12.91 12.88 -25.32
CA GLY A 109 14.10 13.73 -25.42
C GLY A 109 15.11 13.72 -24.29
N LEU A 110 15.96 12.70 -24.32
CA LEU A 110 17.41 12.73 -24.08
C LEU A 110 18.10 14.13 -24.09
N LYS A 111 18.94 14.34 -23.05
CA LYS A 111 20.20 15.14 -23.00
C LYS A 111 20.14 16.67 -23.11
N ARG A 112 20.75 17.30 -22.08
CA ARG A 112 21.78 18.39 -22.08
C ARG A 112 21.65 19.15 -20.75
N ILE A 113 22.65 19.49 -19.94
CA ILE A 113 24.11 19.57 -20.02
C ILE A 113 24.62 19.58 -18.56
N SER A 114 25.68 18.83 -18.29
CA SER A 114 26.64 19.10 -17.21
C SER A 114 27.43 20.35 -17.58
N ASP A 115 27.54 21.35 -16.70
CA ASP A 115 28.81 21.99 -16.32
C ASP A 115 28.65 23.39 -15.69
N GLU A 116 29.56 23.64 -14.76
CA GLU A 116 30.15 24.93 -14.37
C GLU A 116 29.43 25.88 -13.40
N THR A 117 29.90 25.80 -12.14
CA THR A 117 30.67 26.88 -11.51
C THR A 117 30.12 28.31 -11.61
N ARG A 118 29.52 28.78 -10.50
CA ARG A 118 29.90 30.06 -9.86
C ARG A 118 29.39 30.15 -8.43
#